data_AF-A0A2N1PT99-F1
#
_entry.id   AF-A0A2N1PT99-F1
#
_cell.length_a   1.000
_cell.length_b   1.000
_cell.length_c   1.000
_cell.angle_alpha   90.00
_cell.angle_beta   90.00
_cell.angle_gamma   90.00
#
_symmetry.space_group_name_H-M   'P 1'
#
loop_
_entity.id
_entity.type
_entity.pdbx_description
1 polymer ?
#
loop_
_entity_poly.entity_id
_entity_poly.type
_entity_poly.pdbx_seq_one_letter_code
_entity_poly.pdbx_strand_id
1 'polypeptide(L)'
;MKTMENPLPGIDESNLPEASQPWEMTADYRFQMARENLMYFVYHLEAMDGVCYVHTMDPAAGIARVMVAWGWEKTFDEMVKKLGGEFSLVRLSGPDYS
;
A
#
# COMPACT_ATOMS: atom_id res chain seq x y z
N MET A 1 -15.80 -15.57 25.93
CA MET A 1 -14.88 -14.81 25.05
C MET A 1 -14.82 -15.56 23.72
N LYS A 2 -15.45 -15.01 22.68
CA LYS A 2 -15.29 -15.35 21.25
C LYS A 2 -16.08 -14.28 20.49
N THR A 3 -15.41 -13.21 20.11
CA THR A 3 -15.93 -12.24 19.13
C THR A 3 -15.98 -12.97 17.79
N MET A 4 -17.18 -13.24 17.29
CA MET A 4 -17.38 -13.57 15.88
C MET A 4 -17.30 -12.25 15.13
N GLU A 5 -16.16 -11.98 14.52
CA GLU A 5 -16.10 -10.97 13.46
C GLU A 5 -16.71 -11.60 12.20
N ASN A 6 -17.72 -10.94 11.65
CA ASN A 6 -18.34 -11.35 10.40
C ASN A 6 -17.27 -11.37 9.29
N PRO A 7 -17.25 -12.40 8.42
CA PRO A 7 -16.38 -12.39 7.25
C PRO A 7 -16.72 -11.19 6.36
N LEU A 8 -15.68 -10.48 5.90
CA LEU A 8 -15.82 -9.32 5.04
C LEU A 8 -16.52 -9.73 3.73
N PRO A 9 -17.61 -9.06 3.32
CA PRO A 9 -18.40 -9.49 2.17
C PRO A 9 -17.59 -9.38 0.87
N GLY A 10 -17.44 -10.51 0.17
CA GLY A 10 -16.81 -10.58 -1.15
C GLY A 10 -15.43 -11.23 -1.20
N ILE A 11 -14.90 -11.71 -0.07
CA ILE A 11 -13.64 -12.49 -0.03
C ILE A 11 -13.96 -13.98 -0.14
N ASP A 12 -13.42 -14.65 -1.16
CA ASP A 12 -13.47 -16.11 -1.28
C ASP A 12 -12.34 -16.73 -0.45
N GLU A 13 -12.68 -17.17 0.77
CA GLU A 13 -11.74 -17.75 1.73
C GLU A 13 -11.08 -19.05 1.24
N SER A 14 -11.65 -19.72 0.22
CA SER A 14 -11.13 -20.98 -0.31
C SER A 14 -9.87 -20.82 -1.18
N ASN A 15 -9.56 -19.58 -1.56
CA ASN A 15 -8.39 -19.22 -2.37
C ASN A 15 -7.33 -18.46 -1.56
N LEU A 16 -7.49 -18.40 -0.23
CA LEU A 16 -6.48 -17.84 0.66
C LEU A 16 -5.33 -18.85 0.80
N PRO A 17 -4.06 -18.46 0.56
CA PRO A 17 -2.94 -19.33 0.80
C PRO A 17 -2.94 -19.81 2.26
N GLU A 18 -2.67 -21.11 2.44
CA GLU A 18 -2.68 -21.77 3.74
C GLU A 18 -1.66 -21.10 4.67
N ALA A 19 -2.18 -20.33 5.62
CA ALA A 19 -1.45 -19.51 6.59
C ALA A 19 -0.56 -18.41 5.97
N SER A 20 -1.23 -17.37 5.51
CA SER A 20 -0.66 -16.05 5.30
C SER A 20 -1.48 -15.10 6.18
N GLN A 21 -0.96 -14.66 7.33
CA GLN A 21 -1.74 -13.87 8.30
C GLN A 21 -2.37 -12.64 7.62
N PRO A 22 -3.54 -12.12 8.05
CA PRO A 22 -4.19 -10.96 7.42
C PRO A 22 -3.36 -9.65 7.44
N TRP A 23 -2.22 -9.64 8.15
CA TRP A 23 -1.22 -8.57 8.15
C TRP A 23 0.02 -8.87 7.29
N GLU A 24 0.00 -9.94 6.49
CA GLU A 24 1.08 -10.22 5.55
C GLU A 24 1.03 -9.22 4.40
N MET A 25 2.08 -8.40 4.36
CA MET A 25 2.30 -7.42 3.32
C MET A 25 2.92 -8.13 2.11
N THR A 26 2.25 -8.07 0.97
CA THR A 26 2.56 -8.89 -0.21
C THR A 26 3.38 -8.16 -1.25
N ALA A 27 3.25 -6.85 -1.27
CA ALA A 27 3.82 -6.03 -2.31
C ALA A 27 4.52 -4.82 -1.71
N ASP A 28 5.77 -4.63 -2.15
CA ASP A 28 6.67 -3.57 -1.72
C ASP A 28 6.95 -2.65 -2.91
N TYR A 29 6.47 -1.42 -2.78
CA TYR A 29 6.56 -0.39 -3.79
C TYR A 29 7.46 0.73 -3.30
N ARG A 30 8.32 1.24 -4.16
CA ARG A 30 9.06 2.48 -3.92
C ARG A 30 8.55 3.54 -4.87
N PHE A 31 8.25 4.70 -4.34
CA PHE A 31 7.82 5.84 -5.11
C PHE A 31 8.76 7.01 -4.90
N GLN A 32 9.04 7.71 -5.98
CA GLN A 32 9.67 9.01 -5.98
C GLN A 32 8.66 10.06 -6.44
N MET A 33 8.61 11.17 -5.73
CA MET A 33 7.80 12.33 -6.07
C MET A 33 8.56 13.61 -5.72
N ALA A 34 8.02 14.76 -6.12
CA ALA A 34 8.54 16.04 -5.61
C ALA A 34 8.40 16.08 -4.08
N ARG A 35 9.40 16.63 -3.40
CA ARG A 35 9.45 16.68 -1.93
C ARG A 35 8.20 17.29 -1.32
N GLU A 36 7.66 18.33 -1.95
CA GLU A 36 6.49 19.06 -1.48
C GLU A 36 5.22 18.19 -1.48
N ASN A 37 5.18 17.18 -2.35
CA ASN A 37 4.04 16.27 -2.49
C ASN A 37 4.12 15.05 -1.55
N LEU A 38 5.26 14.82 -0.90
CA LEU A 38 5.47 13.65 -0.05
C LEU A 38 4.48 13.58 1.12
N MET A 39 4.28 14.69 1.83
CA MET A 39 3.33 14.72 2.95
C MET A 39 1.89 14.51 2.49
N TYR A 40 1.55 15.04 1.32
CA TYR A 40 0.24 14.84 0.71
C TYR A 40 0.00 13.38 0.31
N PHE A 41 1.02 12.71 -0.25
CA PHE A 41 1.00 11.29 -0.55
C PHE A 41 0.83 10.44 0.71
N VAL A 42 1.65 10.68 1.74
CA VAL A 42 1.56 9.98 3.04
C VAL A 42 0.17 10.11 3.65
N TYR A 43 -0.40 11.32 3.66
CA TYR A 43 -1.74 11.57 4.18
C TYR A 43 -2.83 10.72 3.50
N HIS A 44 -2.75 10.54 2.18
CA HIS A 44 -3.70 9.70 1.45
C HIS A 44 -3.56 8.22 1.82
N LEU A 45 -2.34 7.74 2.04
CA LEU A 45 -2.08 6.36 2.43
C LEU A 45 -2.52 6.09 3.87
N GLU A 46 -2.27 7.02 4.79
CA GLU A 46 -2.74 6.92 6.18
C GLU A 46 -4.26 6.92 6.28
N ALA A 47 -4.96 7.60 5.37
CA ALA A 47 -6.41 7.53 5.27
C ALA A 47 -6.93 6.16 4.78
N MET A 48 -6.06 5.30 4.25
CA MET A 48 -6.36 3.92 3.84
C MET A 48 -5.95 2.91 4.93
N ASP A 49 -6.41 3.15 6.16
CA ASP A 49 -6.13 2.29 7.31
C ASP A 49 -6.45 0.81 7.00
N GLY A 50 -5.52 -0.08 7.37
CA GLY A 50 -5.59 -1.52 7.08
C GLY A 50 -5.28 -1.95 5.65
N VAL A 51 -5.10 -1.03 4.70
CA VAL A 51 -4.80 -1.36 3.28
C VAL A 51 -3.31 -1.33 2.99
N CYS A 52 -2.60 -0.32 3.48
CA CYS A 52 -1.19 -0.16 3.21
C CYS A 52 -0.46 0.53 4.37
N TYR A 53 0.84 0.32 4.43
CA TYR A 53 1.73 1.00 5.35
C TYR A 53 2.78 1.78 4.56
N VAL A 54 2.98 3.04 4.93
CA VAL A 54 3.97 3.91 4.30
C VAL A 54 5.16 4.13 5.22
N HIS A 55 6.36 4.07 4.64
CA HIS A 55 7.61 4.44 5.30
C HIS A 55 8.38 5.43 4.43
N THR A 56 8.58 6.64 4.96
CA THR A 56 9.40 7.65 4.28
C THR A 56 10.87 7.24 4.34
N MET A 57 11.47 6.96 3.18
CA MET A 57 12.86 6.50 3.06
C MET A 57 13.83 7.68 2.99
N ASP A 58 13.54 8.65 2.12
CA ASP A 58 14.31 9.88 1.94
C ASP A 58 13.35 11.06 1.76
N PRO A 59 13.06 11.81 2.85
CA PRO A 59 12.17 12.95 2.77
C PRO A 59 12.68 14.08 1.87
N ALA A 60 14.00 14.23 1.74
CA ALA A 60 14.59 15.31 0.95
C ALA A 60 14.48 15.01 -0.54
N ALA A 61 14.65 13.75 -0.94
CA ALA A 61 14.49 13.29 -2.32
C ALA A 61 13.03 12.90 -2.68
N GLY A 62 12.10 12.97 -1.73
CA GLY A 62 10.69 12.62 -1.93
C GLY A 62 10.46 11.13 -2.17
N ILE A 63 11.22 10.27 -1.48
CA ILE A 63 11.17 8.82 -1.64
C ILE A 63 10.40 8.18 -0.48
N ALA A 64 9.36 7.43 -0.81
CA ALA A 64 8.57 6.64 0.13
C ALA A 64 8.51 5.18 -0.31
N ARG A 65 8.53 4.29 0.68
CA ARG A 65 8.24 2.86 0.52
C ARG A 65 6.82 2.61 0.98
N VAL A 66 6.06 1.82 0.22
CA VAL A 66 4.70 1.43 0.54
C VAL A 66 4.58 -0.07 0.52
N MET A 67 4.12 -0.62 1.63
CA MET A 67 3.77 -2.03 1.76
C MET A 67 2.26 -2.16 1.68
N VAL A 68 1.76 -3.08 0.87
CA VAL A 68 0.31 -3.27 0.66
C VAL A 68 -0.09 -4.61 1.25
N ALA A 69 -1.21 -4.62 1.99
CA ALA A 69 -1.78 -5.82 2.56
C ALA A 69 -2.31 -6.75 1.46
N TRP A 70 -2.21 -8.06 1.67
CA TRP A 70 -2.71 -9.07 0.75
C TRP A 70 -4.16 -8.78 0.32
N GLY A 71 -4.43 -8.82 -0.99
CA GLY A 71 -5.77 -8.69 -1.55
C GLY A 71 -6.24 -7.24 -1.76
N TRP A 72 -5.43 -6.25 -1.38
CA TRP A 72 -5.72 -4.84 -1.57
C TRP A 72 -4.94 -4.17 -2.69
N GLU A 73 -4.13 -4.92 -3.44
CA GLU A 73 -3.23 -4.40 -4.48
C GLU A 73 -3.99 -3.59 -5.52
N LYS A 74 -5.18 -4.05 -5.94
CA LYS A 74 -6.01 -3.32 -6.91
C LYS A 74 -6.53 -2.00 -6.35
N THR A 75 -7.03 -1.98 -5.12
CA THR A 75 -7.52 -0.76 -4.46
C THR A 75 -6.39 0.26 -4.31
N PHE A 76 -5.20 -0.21 -3.94
CA PHE A 76 -3.99 0.59 -3.88
C PHE A 76 -3.62 1.15 -5.26
N ASP A 77 -3.54 0.32 -6.30
CA ASP A 77 -3.19 0.73 -7.66
C ASP A 77 -4.16 1.78 -8.23
N GLU A 78 -5.46 1.64 -7.97
CA GLU A 78 -6.48 2.62 -8.38
C GLU A 78 -6.28 3.98 -7.69
N MET A 79 -5.93 3.99 -6.41
CA MET A 79 -5.62 5.21 -5.67
C MET A 79 -4.33 5.86 -6.18
N VAL A 80 -3.25 5.08 -6.37
CA VAL A 80 -1.98 5.56 -6.92
C VAL A 80 -2.20 6.19 -8.31
N LYS A 81 -3.04 5.57 -9.14
CA LYS A 81 -3.40 6.11 -10.46
C LYS A 81 -4.14 7.43 -10.38
N LYS A 82 -5.06 7.61 -9.42
CA LYS A 82 -5.76 8.87 -9.19
C LYS A 82 -4.79 9.97 -8.75
N LEU A 83 -3.91 9.68 -7.78
CA LEU A 83 -2.89 10.62 -7.31
C LEU A 83 -1.88 10.99 -8.40
N GLY A 84 -1.54 10.05 -9.28
CA GLY A 84 -0.71 10.32 -10.46
C GLY A 84 -1.32 11.33 -11.45
N GLY A 85 -2.63 11.59 -11.38
CA GLY A 85 -3.30 12.67 -12.10
C GLY A 85 -3.19 14.03 -11.41
N GLU A 86 -2.86 14.07 -10.12
CA GLU A 86 -2.72 15.28 -9.31
C GLU A 86 -1.27 15.76 -9.25
N PHE A 87 -0.31 14.84 -9.19
CA PHE A 87 1.12 15.14 -9.19
C PHE A 87 1.97 14.01 -9.78
N SER A 88 3.22 14.33 -10.13
CA SER A 88 4.15 13.33 -10.66
C SER A 88 4.57 12.36 -9.57
N LEU A 89 4.20 11.09 -9.78
CA LEU A 89 4.52 9.97 -8.91
C LEU A 89 5.20 8.88 -9.76
N VAL A 90 6.49 8.68 -9.54
CA VAL A 90 7.30 7.71 -10.28
C VAL A 90 7.49 6.48 -9.42
N ARG A 91 7.02 5.33 -9.90
CA ARG A 91 7.36 4.05 -9.27
C ARG A 91 8.82 3.74 -9.61
N LEU A 92 9.67 3.74 -8.59
CA LEU A 92 11.02 3.19 -8.68
C LEU A 92 10.85 1.67 -8.81
N SER A 93 11.57 1.04 -9.74
CA SER A 93 11.48 -0.40 -9.99
C SER A 93 11.53 -1.22 -8.69
N GLY A 94 10.77 -2.32 -8.66
CA GLY A 94 10.52 -3.18 -7.49
C GLY A 94 11.77 -3.78 -6.84
N PRO A 95 11.63 -4.59 -5.78
CA PRO A 95 12.72 -4.88 -4.86
C PRO A 95 13.89 -5.54 -5.58
N ASP A 96 15.11 -5.04 -5.36
CA ASP A 96 16.31 -5.84 -5.59
C ASP A 96 16.25 -7.01 -4.60
N TYR A 97 15.83 -8.17 -5.10
CA TYR A 97 16.14 -9.46 -4.49
C TYR A 97 17.45 -9.94 -5.11
N SER A 98 18.54 -9.24 -4.79
CA SER A 98 19.92 -9.73 -5.01
C SER A 98 20.45 -10.34 -3.73
#